data_AF-A0A1H0MU56-F1
#
_entry.id   AF-A0A1H0MU56-F1
#
_cell.length_a   1.000
_cell.length_b   1.000
_cell.length_c   1.000
_cell.angle_alpha   90.00
_cell.angle_beta   90.00
_cell.angle_gamma   90.00
#
_symmetry.space_group_name_H-M   'P 1'
#
loop_
_entity.id
_entity.type
_entity.pdbx_description
1 polymer ?
#
loop_
_entity_poly.entity_id
_entity_poly.type
_entity_poly.pdbx_seq_one_letter_code
_entity_poly.pdbx_strand_id
1 'polypeptide(L)'
;MKRGCDLLILLLNIKVKRSQPRFTRQLLHSSYQLLHSFYTCTSSASPCQEKAERVQMYSMTTLTPRRTAILTFIRDRIAEHGQSPSLAEISEAFGFASRSVARKHVLALTEAGFIEVNAHQARGIRLLGQPARPELLDVPVLGRVAAGAPIGADAEVHSRLLLDPSIFSRVPDYMLRVQGDSMIEDGILDGDLVGVHRNPEALNGQIVVARLDGEVTIKRFERNGDVVRLLPRNPAYQPIIVEANQDLAIEGVFCGLVRQG
;
A
#
# COMPACT_ATOMS: atom_id res chain seq x y z
N MET A 1 -40.75 -16.61 30.53
CA MET A 1 -40.41 -17.94 31.08
C MET A 1 -38.90 -18.14 30.92
N LYS A 2 -38.17 -18.23 32.05
CA LYS A 2 -36.81 -18.80 32.31
C LYS A 2 -35.72 -18.68 31.21
N ARG A 3 -34.62 -17.93 31.41
CA ARG A 3 -33.30 -18.32 32.02
C ARG A 3 -32.70 -19.58 31.37
N GLY A 4 -31.42 -19.70 30.98
CA GLY A 4 -30.18 -18.97 31.27
C GLY A 4 -28.97 -19.82 30.82
N CYS A 5 -27.75 -19.41 31.25
CA CYS A 5 -26.41 -20.02 31.07
C CYS A 5 -25.72 -19.62 29.75
N ASP A 6 -24.95 -18.53 29.67
CA ASP A 6 -23.71 -18.16 30.40
C ASP A 6 -22.60 -19.22 30.38
N LEU A 7 -21.57 -18.91 29.58
CA LEU A 7 -20.18 -18.72 29.98
C LEU A 7 -19.50 -19.85 30.79
N LEU A 8 -18.64 -20.63 30.14
CA LEU A 8 -17.44 -21.19 30.78
C LEU A 8 -16.35 -21.43 29.70
N ILE A 9 -15.37 -20.53 29.61
CA ILE A 9 -13.96 -20.72 30.02
C ILE A 9 -13.18 -21.58 29.02
N LEU A 10 -12.31 -20.97 28.19
CA LEU A 10 -10.91 -20.62 28.48
C LEU A 10 -10.03 -21.82 28.84
N LEU A 11 -8.80 -21.81 28.31
CA LEU A 11 -7.65 -22.64 28.67
C LEU A 11 -7.63 -24.08 28.11
N LEU A 12 -6.88 -24.28 27.04
CA LEU A 12 -5.58 -24.97 27.16
C LEU A 12 -4.80 -24.83 25.85
N ASN A 13 -4.09 -23.71 25.79
CA ASN A 13 -2.87 -23.56 25.04
C ASN A 13 -1.76 -24.38 25.74
N ILE A 14 -0.68 -24.66 25.01
CA ILE A 14 0.65 -25.12 25.47
C ILE A 14 0.87 -26.65 25.37
N LYS A 15 1.48 -27.12 24.26
CA LYS A 15 2.95 -27.32 24.06
C LYS A 15 3.39 -28.65 24.66
N VAL A 16 4.02 -29.51 23.85
CA VAL A 16 5.39 -30.02 24.09
C VAL A 16 5.72 -31.19 23.16
N LYS A 17 6.78 -30.93 22.36
CA LYS A 17 7.88 -31.80 21.93
C LYS A 17 7.65 -32.99 21.00
N ARG A 18 8.37 -32.85 19.87
CA ARG A 18 9.44 -33.74 19.36
C ARG A 18 9.09 -35.23 19.21
N SER A 19 9.15 -35.71 17.97
CA SER A 19 10.17 -36.69 17.52
C SER A 19 9.56 -37.59 16.43
N GLN A 20 10.00 -37.40 15.18
CA GLN A 20 10.17 -38.53 14.25
C GLN A 20 11.30 -39.44 14.82
N PRO A 21 11.49 -40.73 14.44
CA PRO A 21 11.15 -41.34 13.13
C PRO A 21 10.77 -42.85 13.12
N ARG A 22 10.40 -43.33 11.92
CA ARG A 22 10.51 -44.71 11.33
C ARG A 22 9.48 -45.81 11.67
N PHE A 23 9.04 -46.44 10.57
CA PHE A 23 8.49 -47.82 10.38
C PHE A 23 7.06 -48.05 10.94
N THR A 24 6.07 -48.67 10.27
CA THR A 24 5.96 -49.53 9.07
C THR A 24 4.52 -49.49 8.52
N ARG A 25 4.36 -49.90 7.25
CA ARG A 25 3.10 -50.31 6.61
C ARG A 25 2.21 -51.17 7.52
N GLN A 26 0.88 -50.99 7.41
CA GLN A 26 -0.14 -51.97 6.96
C GLN A 26 -1.46 -51.82 7.74
N LEU A 27 -2.58 -51.96 7.00
CA LEU A 27 -3.95 -52.25 7.44
C LEU A 27 -4.87 -51.05 7.76
N LEU A 28 -5.47 -50.48 6.71
CA LEU A 28 -6.84 -49.96 6.76
C LEU A 28 -7.63 -50.59 5.61
N HIS A 29 -8.38 -51.62 5.95
CA HIS A 29 -9.54 -52.14 5.22
C HIS A 29 -10.62 -52.35 6.28
N SER A 30 -11.87 -52.19 5.86
CA SER A 30 -13.09 -52.33 6.66
C SER A 30 -13.57 -51.03 7.28
N SER A 31 -14.45 -50.35 6.56
CA SER A 31 -15.85 -50.14 6.96
C SER A 31 -16.51 -49.26 5.90
N TYR A 32 -17.82 -49.43 5.70
CA TYR A 32 -18.69 -48.64 4.80
C TYR A 32 -18.85 -49.15 3.36
N GLN A 33 -19.40 -50.36 3.27
CA GLN A 33 -20.46 -50.65 2.30
C GLN A 33 -21.72 -51.07 3.06
N LEU A 34 -22.87 -50.81 2.43
CA LEU A 34 -24.26 -51.10 2.83
C LEU A 34 -25.02 -49.95 3.51
N LEU A 35 -25.63 -49.10 2.68
CA LEU A 35 -27.09 -48.96 2.64
C LEU A 35 -27.49 -48.30 1.31
N HIS A 36 -28.00 -49.13 0.41
CA HIS A 36 -28.61 -48.76 -0.86
C HIS A 36 -30.08 -48.39 -0.64
N SER A 37 -30.57 -47.53 -1.53
CA SER A 37 -31.96 -47.45 -1.99
C SER A 37 -32.92 -46.71 -1.06
N PHE A 38 -33.23 -45.46 -1.40
CA PHE A 38 -34.61 -44.97 -1.63
C PHE A 38 -34.52 -43.58 -2.31
N TYR A 39 -35.53 -43.29 -3.12
CA TYR A 39 -35.74 -42.08 -3.96
C TYR A 39 -35.18 -42.12 -5.38
N THR A 40 -36.00 -42.76 -6.23
CA THR A 40 -36.13 -42.45 -7.65
C THR A 40 -36.89 -41.15 -7.88
N CYS A 41 -36.70 -40.62 -9.09
CA CYS A 41 -37.55 -39.71 -9.87
C CYS A 41 -37.35 -38.19 -9.77
N THR A 42 -36.78 -37.70 -10.89
CA THR A 42 -37.27 -36.59 -11.73
C THR A 42 -37.24 -35.18 -11.15
N SER A 43 -36.28 -34.37 -11.61
CA SER A 43 -36.59 -33.13 -12.34
C SER A 43 -35.30 -32.50 -12.88
N SER A 44 -35.40 -31.94 -14.08
CA SER A 44 -34.38 -31.29 -14.88
C SER A 44 -33.55 -30.24 -14.12
N ALA A 45 -32.23 -30.42 -14.08
CA ALA A 45 -31.27 -29.35 -13.82
C ALA A 45 -29.93 -29.65 -14.50
N SER A 46 -29.50 -28.66 -15.28
CA SER A 46 -28.24 -28.40 -15.99
C SER A 46 -26.99 -29.21 -15.58
N PRO A 47 -26.09 -29.55 -16.54
CA PRO A 47 -24.78 -30.10 -16.21
C PRO A 47 -23.95 -29.06 -15.46
N CYS A 48 -23.66 -29.35 -14.20
CA CYS A 48 -22.62 -28.71 -13.42
C CYS A 48 -21.31 -29.44 -13.75
N GLN A 49 -20.49 -28.88 -14.64
CA GLN A 49 -19.12 -29.33 -14.87
C GLN A 49 -18.14 -28.26 -14.39
N GLU A 50 -17.69 -28.49 -13.16
CA GLU A 50 -16.28 -28.67 -12.80
C GLU A 50 -15.31 -27.57 -13.26
N LYS A 51 -14.99 -26.71 -12.28
CA LYS A 51 -13.96 -25.69 -12.33
C LYS A 51 -12.58 -26.33 -12.60
N ALA A 52 -12.11 -26.23 -13.83
CA ALA A 52 -10.70 -26.37 -14.14
C ALA A 52 -9.98 -25.06 -13.79
N GLU A 53 -9.32 -25.09 -12.64
CA GLU A 53 -8.24 -24.21 -12.23
C GLU A 53 -7.21 -24.08 -13.37
N ARG A 54 -7.05 -22.86 -13.90
CA ARG A 54 -5.97 -22.54 -14.85
C ARG A 54 -5.19 -21.35 -14.32
N VAL A 55 -4.17 -21.66 -13.53
CA VAL A 55 -3.10 -20.72 -13.16
C VAL A 55 -1.97 -20.84 -14.20
N GLN A 56 -1.44 -19.66 -14.58
CA GLN A 56 -0.27 -19.37 -15.44
C GLN A 56 -0.49 -19.51 -16.96
N MET A 57 0.02 -18.62 -17.84
CA MET A 57 1.27 -17.87 -17.79
C MET A 57 1.22 -16.64 -18.73
N TYR A 58 2.01 -15.62 -18.39
CA TYR A 58 2.30 -14.37 -19.09
C TYR A 58 2.26 -14.47 -20.63
N SER A 59 1.35 -13.74 -21.28
CA SER A 59 1.55 -13.28 -22.65
C SER A 59 1.52 -11.77 -22.63
N MET A 60 2.70 -11.17 -22.76
CA MET A 60 2.89 -9.77 -23.12
C MET A 60 2.00 -9.46 -24.32
N THR A 61 0.81 -8.94 -24.07
CA THR A 61 -0.13 -8.61 -25.14
C THR A 61 0.38 -7.31 -25.73
N THR A 62 1.25 -7.42 -26.72
CA THR A 62 1.74 -6.28 -27.50
C THR A 62 0.54 -5.64 -28.19
N LEU A 63 0.02 -4.57 -27.58
CA LEU A 63 -1.00 -3.74 -28.20
C LEU A 63 -0.47 -3.25 -29.54
N THR A 64 -1.32 -3.29 -30.57
CA THR A 64 -0.95 -2.70 -31.86
C THR A 64 -0.67 -1.21 -31.67
N PRO A 65 0.25 -0.60 -32.45
CA PRO A 65 0.60 0.81 -32.29
C PRO A 65 -0.63 1.74 -32.28
N ARG A 66 -1.65 1.39 -33.08
CA ARG A 66 -2.91 2.12 -33.14
C ARG A 66 -3.78 1.96 -31.89
N ARG A 67 -3.84 0.77 -31.29
CA ARG A 67 -4.54 0.55 -30.01
C ARG A 67 -3.83 1.25 -28.86
N THR A 68 -2.50 1.28 -28.89
CA THR A 68 -1.68 2.06 -27.94
C THR A 68 -2.00 3.56 -28.06
N ALA A 69 -2.05 4.10 -29.28
CA ALA A 69 -2.40 5.50 -29.50
C ALA A 69 -3.80 5.84 -28.97
N ILE A 70 -4.79 4.97 -29.20
CA ILE A 70 -6.16 5.14 -28.66
C ILE A 70 -6.14 5.10 -27.12
N LEU A 71 -5.40 4.18 -26.52
CA LEU A 71 -5.26 4.11 -25.07
C LEU A 71 -4.61 5.38 -24.51
N THR A 72 -3.56 5.89 -25.14
CA THR A 72 -2.92 7.16 -24.77
C THR A 72 -3.89 8.33 -24.88
N PHE A 73 -4.65 8.44 -25.97
CA PHE A 73 -5.67 9.48 -26.12
C PHE A 73 -6.74 9.43 -25.04
N ILE A 74 -7.22 8.23 -24.66
CA ILE A 74 -8.19 8.08 -23.56
C ILE A 74 -7.57 8.54 -22.24
N ARG A 75 -6.29 8.22 -21.98
CA ARG A 75 -5.55 8.65 -20.79
C ARG A 75 -5.43 10.16 -20.72
N ASP A 76 -4.98 10.79 -21.80
CA ASP A 76 -4.74 12.23 -21.86
C ASP A 76 -6.05 13.00 -21.68
N ARG A 77 -7.15 12.55 -22.30
CA ARG A 77 -8.48 13.17 -22.15
C ARG A 77 -9.01 13.09 -20.72
N ILE A 78 -8.81 11.96 -20.04
CA ILE A 78 -9.18 11.80 -18.62
C ILE A 78 -8.30 12.70 -17.74
N ALA A 79 -7.00 12.81 -18.05
CA ALA A 79 -6.09 13.67 -17.31
C ALA A 79 -6.45 15.16 -17.48
N GLU A 80 -6.64 15.64 -18.69
CA GLU A 80 -6.84 17.07 -18.97
C GLU A 80 -8.23 17.58 -18.55
N HIS A 81 -9.27 16.77 -18.76
CA HIS A 81 -10.66 17.24 -18.61
C HIS A 81 -11.44 16.50 -17.51
N GLY A 82 -10.84 15.53 -16.82
CA GLY A 82 -11.49 14.77 -15.74
C GLY A 82 -12.65 13.88 -16.21
N GLN A 83 -12.81 13.68 -17.51
CA GLN A 83 -13.93 12.93 -18.10
C GLN A 83 -13.44 11.98 -19.19
N SER A 84 -14.02 10.77 -19.20
CA SER A 84 -13.78 9.80 -20.27
C SER A 84 -14.30 10.35 -21.60
N PRO A 85 -13.52 10.24 -22.69
CA PRO A 85 -14.03 10.53 -24.02
C PRO A 85 -15.14 9.53 -24.39
N SER A 86 -16.09 10.00 -25.19
CA SER A 86 -17.15 9.20 -25.80
C SER A 86 -16.65 8.48 -27.05
N LEU A 87 -17.41 7.47 -27.50
CA LEU A 87 -17.12 6.76 -28.75
C LEU A 87 -17.14 7.69 -29.99
N ALA A 88 -17.90 8.79 -29.93
CA ALA A 88 -17.93 9.79 -31.00
C ALA A 88 -16.62 10.58 -31.06
N GLU A 89 -16.14 11.05 -29.91
CA GLU A 89 -14.88 11.80 -29.81
C GLU A 89 -13.67 10.94 -30.19
N ILE A 90 -13.66 9.66 -29.82
CA ILE A 90 -12.62 8.71 -30.26
C ILE A 90 -12.68 8.49 -31.78
N SER A 91 -13.89 8.45 -32.35
CA SER A 91 -14.07 8.31 -33.81
C SER A 91 -13.53 9.52 -34.56
N GLU A 92 -13.81 10.72 -34.06
CA GLU A 92 -13.37 11.99 -34.64
C GLU A 92 -11.85 12.16 -34.53
N ALA A 93 -11.28 11.94 -33.34
CA ALA A 93 -9.85 12.11 -33.09
C ALA A 93 -8.95 11.18 -33.92
N PHE A 94 -9.42 9.97 -34.24
CA PHE A 94 -8.65 8.98 -35.01
C PHE A 94 -9.13 8.80 -36.45
N GLY A 95 -10.08 9.63 -36.91
CA GLY A 95 -10.60 9.62 -38.28
C GLY A 95 -11.27 8.30 -38.67
N PHE A 96 -12.01 7.66 -37.76
CA PHE A 96 -12.69 6.40 -38.07
C PHE A 96 -13.94 6.63 -38.92
N ALA A 97 -14.15 5.74 -39.90
CA ALA A 97 -15.30 5.77 -40.80
C ALA A 97 -16.67 5.64 -40.08
N SER A 98 -16.69 5.07 -38.87
CA SER A 98 -17.90 5.03 -38.03
C SER A 98 -17.60 4.78 -36.55
N ARG A 99 -18.56 5.15 -35.69
CA ARG A 99 -18.56 4.86 -34.24
C ARG A 99 -18.40 3.37 -33.92
N SER A 100 -18.88 2.50 -34.81
CA SER A 100 -18.75 1.04 -34.66
C SER A 100 -17.29 0.57 -34.75
N VAL A 101 -16.44 1.25 -35.53
CA VAL A 101 -15.01 0.95 -35.60
C VAL A 101 -14.31 1.36 -34.31
N ALA A 102 -14.62 2.54 -33.77
CA ALA A 102 -14.14 2.99 -32.46
C ALA A 102 -14.51 1.98 -31.36
N ARG A 103 -15.76 1.51 -31.35
CA ARG A 103 -16.26 0.51 -30.40
C ARG A 103 -15.47 -0.80 -30.45
N LYS A 104 -15.08 -1.28 -31.64
CA LYS A 104 -14.24 -2.49 -31.79
C LYS A 104 -12.87 -2.33 -31.14
N HIS A 105 -12.24 -1.16 -31.30
CA HIS A 105 -10.95 -0.89 -30.67
C HIS A 105 -11.05 -0.82 -29.15
N VAL A 106 -12.10 -0.17 -28.63
CA VAL A 106 -12.39 -0.10 -27.20
C VAL A 106 -12.65 -1.50 -26.62
N LEU A 107 -13.46 -2.32 -27.29
CA LEU A 107 -13.72 -3.70 -26.85
C LEU A 107 -12.43 -4.53 -26.79
N ALA A 108 -11.56 -4.40 -27.78
CA ALA A 108 -10.26 -5.09 -27.79
C ALA A 108 -9.33 -4.61 -26.66
N LEU A 109 -9.42 -3.34 -26.24
CA LEU A 109 -8.69 -2.83 -25.07
C LEU A 109 -9.28 -3.37 -23.76
N THR A 110 -10.59 -3.61 -23.72
CA THR A 110 -11.26 -4.25 -22.57
C THR A 110 -10.91 -5.72 -22.44
N GLU A 111 -10.94 -6.47 -23.54
CA GLU A 111 -10.51 -7.88 -23.59
C GLU A 111 -9.03 -8.02 -23.21
N ALA A 112 -8.21 -7.04 -23.57
CA ALA A 112 -6.80 -6.98 -23.19
C ALA A 112 -6.56 -6.48 -21.74
N GLY A 113 -7.63 -6.14 -20.99
CA GLY A 113 -7.55 -5.78 -19.58
C GLY A 113 -7.05 -4.36 -19.27
N PHE A 114 -6.99 -3.47 -20.26
CA PHE A 114 -6.52 -2.09 -20.07
C PHE A 114 -7.63 -1.12 -19.69
N ILE A 115 -8.89 -1.42 -20.04
CA ILE A 115 -10.04 -0.54 -19.80
C ILE A 115 -11.31 -1.35 -19.46
N GLU A 116 -12.19 -0.81 -18.64
CA GLU A 116 -13.53 -1.32 -18.37
C GLU A 116 -14.56 -0.35 -19.00
N VAL A 117 -15.63 -0.87 -19.58
CA VAL A 117 -16.67 -0.03 -20.20
C VAL A 117 -18.01 -0.30 -19.52
N ASN A 118 -18.55 0.72 -18.85
CA ASN A 118 -19.90 0.68 -18.30
C ASN A 118 -20.92 1.01 -19.41
N ALA A 119 -21.66 -0.01 -19.87
CA ALA A 119 -22.59 0.12 -20.99
C ALA A 119 -23.78 1.07 -20.74
N HIS A 120 -24.06 1.41 -19.49
CA HIS A 120 -25.17 2.29 -19.10
C HIS A 120 -24.80 3.79 -19.05
N GLN A 121 -23.56 4.16 -19.43
CA GLN A 121 -23.08 5.54 -19.36
C GLN A 121 -22.39 5.95 -20.67
N ALA A 122 -22.75 7.12 -21.21
CA ALA A 122 -22.14 7.67 -22.43
C ALA A 122 -20.62 7.93 -22.29
N ARG A 123 -20.14 8.07 -21.04
CA ARG A 123 -18.74 8.30 -20.65
C ARG A 123 -18.26 7.24 -19.66
N GLY A 124 -18.68 6.00 -19.87
CA GLY A 124 -18.44 4.90 -18.93
C GLY A 124 -17.08 4.19 -19.05
N ILE A 125 -16.11 4.72 -19.79
CA ILE A 125 -14.79 4.07 -19.93
C ILE A 125 -13.96 4.38 -18.69
N ARG A 126 -13.53 3.32 -17.99
CA ARG A 126 -12.64 3.36 -16.83
C ARG A 126 -11.34 2.69 -17.22
N LEU A 127 -10.19 3.27 -16.87
CA LEU A 127 -8.90 2.66 -17.14
C LEU A 127 -8.60 1.61 -16.06
N LEU A 128 -8.28 0.38 -16.47
CA LEU A 128 -7.88 -0.72 -15.60
C LEU A 128 -6.35 -0.87 -15.67
N GLY A 129 -5.70 -1.08 -14.52
CA GLY A 129 -4.25 -1.22 -14.47
C GLY A 129 -3.46 0.07 -14.70
N GLN A 130 -4.12 1.23 -14.70
CA GLN A 130 -3.43 2.44 -14.29
C GLN A 130 -3.40 2.46 -12.76
N PRO A 131 -2.27 2.82 -12.10
CA PRO A 131 -2.43 3.45 -10.81
C PRO A 131 -3.40 4.59 -11.05
N ALA A 132 -4.49 4.67 -10.27
CA ALA A 132 -5.25 5.90 -10.18
C ALA A 132 -4.22 7.03 -10.16
N ARG A 133 -4.47 8.15 -10.86
CA ARG A 133 -3.80 9.43 -10.57
C ARG A 133 -3.47 9.39 -9.09
N PRO A 134 -2.19 9.50 -8.65
CA PRO A 134 -1.96 9.46 -7.23
C PRO A 134 -2.94 10.48 -6.64
N GLU A 135 -3.89 10.01 -5.84
CA GLU A 135 -4.68 10.93 -5.03
C GLU A 135 -3.60 11.68 -4.30
N LEU A 136 -3.42 12.96 -4.66
CA LEU A 136 -2.34 13.75 -4.12
C LEU A 136 -2.47 13.62 -2.61
N LEU A 137 -1.41 13.12 -1.97
CA LEU A 137 -1.43 12.90 -0.54
C LEU A 137 -1.59 14.26 0.11
N ASP A 138 -2.67 14.42 0.85
CA ASP A 138 -2.89 15.59 1.66
C ASP A 138 -2.20 15.39 3.03
N VAL A 139 -0.95 15.83 3.10
CA VAL A 139 -0.06 15.59 4.23
C VAL A 139 0.05 16.86 5.08
N PRO A 140 -0.22 16.80 6.40
CA PRO A 140 -0.05 17.95 7.28
C PRO A 140 1.43 18.25 7.49
N VAL A 141 1.78 19.54 7.46
CA VAL A 141 3.06 20.05 7.93
C VAL A 141 2.87 20.50 9.37
N LEU A 142 3.58 19.84 10.29
CA LEU A 142 3.51 20.21 11.70
C LEU A 142 4.41 21.43 11.95
N GLY A 143 3.92 22.35 12.77
CA GLY A 143 4.66 23.52 13.23
C GLY A 143 5.66 23.18 14.33
N ARG A 144 5.75 24.05 15.34
CA ARG A 144 6.56 23.76 16.52
C ARG A 144 5.94 22.62 17.32
N VAL A 145 6.72 21.56 17.52
CA VAL A 145 6.35 20.46 18.42
C VAL A 145 6.65 20.92 19.85
N ALA A 146 5.65 20.87 20.73
CA ALA A 146 5.84 21.12 22.15
C ALA A 146 6.64 19.98 22.79
N ALA A 147 7.59 20.32 23.66
CA ALA A 147 8.40 19.32 24.35
C ALA A 147 7.56 18.44 25.28
N GLY A 148 7.89 17.15 25.34
CA GLY A 148 7.37 16.20 26.35
C GLY A 148 6.10 15.42 25.98
N ALA A 149 5.35 15.81 24.94
CA ALA A 149 4.24 15.02 24.40
C ALA A 149 4.65 14.31 23.10
N PRO A 150 4.06 13.14 22.76
CA PRO A 150 4.26 12.50 21.47
C PRO A 150 3.90 13.47 20.33
N ILE A 151 4.68 13.45 19.25
CA ILE A 151 4.41 14.31 18.09
C ILE A 151 3.00 14.02 17.60
N GLY A 152 2.11 15.01 17.54
CA GLY A 152 0.73 14.87 17.04
C GLY A 152 -0.39 14.79 18.07
N ALA A 153 -0.11 14.66 19.37
CA ALA A 153 -1.15 14.76 20.39
C ALA A 153 -1.72 16.20 20.46
N ASP A 154 -0.82 17.19 20.42
CA ASP A 154 -1.16 18.64 20.47
C ASP A 154 -0.42 19.45 19.39
N ALA A 155 0.10 18.79 18.35
CA ALA A 155 0.89 19.46 17.33
C ALA A 155 0.01 20.36 16.44
N GLU A 156 0.31 21.65 16.41
CA GLU A 156 -0.37 22.60 15.55
C GLU A 156 -0.05 22.31 14.07
N VAL A 157 -1.09 22.13 13.25
CA VAL A 157 -0.95 22.01 11.80
C VAL A 157 -0.69 23.39 11.23
N HIS A 158 0.55 23.65 10.82
CA HIS A 158 0.95 24.93 10.27
C HIS A 158 0.42 25.12 8.83
N SER A 159 0.48 24.06 8.04
CA SER A 159 -0.03 24.03 6.67
C SER A 159 -0.30 22.60 6.22
N ARG A 160 -0.91 22.41 5.04
CA ARG A 160 -1.08 21.10 4.41
C ARG A 160 -0.50 21.15 3.00
N LEU A 161 0.09 20.05 2.55
CA LEU A 161 0.66 19.92 1.21
C LEU A 161 -0.02 18.80 0.45
N LEU A 162 -0.32 19.05 -0.83
CA LEU A 162 -0.78 18.04 -1.78
C LEU A 162 0.43 17.52 -2.54
N LEU A 163 0.87 16.29 -2.23
CA LEU A 163 2.12 15.73 -2.73
C LEU A 163 1.89 14.44 -3.51
N ASP A 164 2.72 14.19 -4.51
CA ASP A 164 2.74 12.90 -5.19
C ASP A 164 3.35 11.83 -4.27
N PRO A 165 2.65 10.71 -3.95
CA PRO A 165 3.18 9.60 -3.19
C PRO A 165 4.51 9.05 -3.72
N SER A 166 4.78 9.14 -5.02
CA SER A 166 5.99 8.62 -5.64
C SER A 166 7.28 9.33 -5.18
N ILE A 167 7.15 10.51 -4.56
CA ILE A 167 8.27 11.24 -3.93
C ILE A 167 8.79 10.48 -2.70
N PHE A 168 7.95 9.64 -2.09
CA PHE A 168 8.24 8.98 -0.83
C PHE A 168 8.41 7.48 -1.00
N SER A 169 9.34 6.92 -0.23
CA SER A 169 9.52 5.46 -0.11
C SER A 169 8.38 4.78 0.64
N ARG A 170 7.62 5.55 1.43
CA ARG A 170 6.44 5.16 2.20
C ARG A 170 5.56 6.38 2.38
N VAL A 171 4.24 6.20 2.49
CA VAL A 171 3.30 7.30 2.73
C VAL A 171 3.65 7.97 4.07
N PRO A 172 4.00 9.27 4.09
CA PRO A 172 4.26 9.98 5.34
C PRO A 172 2.94 10.30 6.05
N ASP A 173 2.95 10.22 7.37
CA ASP A 173 1.83 10.63 8.21
C ASP A 173 1.81 12.15 8.41
N TYR A 174 3.01 12.77 8.40
CA TYR A 174 3.18 14.20 8.52
C TYR A 174 4.54 14.64 7.94
N MET A 175 4.68 15.95 7.72
CA MET A 175 5.93 16.61 7.34
C MET A 175 6.47 17.43 8.51
N LEU A 176 7.79 17.45 8.69
CA LEU A 176 8.47 18.34 9.62
C LEU A 176 9.43 19.25 8.87
N ARG A 177 9.54 20.51 9.32
CA ARG A 177 10.58 21.41 8.86
C ARG A 177 11.89 21.12 9.58
N VAL A 178 12.95 20.92 8.82
CA VAL A 178 14.31 20.74 9.34
C VAL A 178 14.83 22.06 9.87
N GLN A 179 15.47 22.00 11.04
CA GLN A 179 16.22 23.10 11.63
C GLN A 179 17.65 22.64 11.88
N GLY A 180 18.61 23.34 11.30
CA GLY A 180 20.04 23.01 11.36
C GLY A 180 20.51 22.07 10.25
N ASP A 181 21.78 21.70 10.31
CA ASP A 181 22.56 21.09 9.22
C ASP A 181 23.22 19.77 9.66
N SER A 182 22.78 19.17 10.76
CA SER A 182 23.38 17.94 11.30
C SER A 182 23.32 16.72 10.38
N MET A 183 22.57 16.81 9.28
CA MET A 183 22.30 15.71 8.33
C MET A 183 22.72 16.05 6.88
N ILE A 184 23.60 17.05 6.68
CA ILE A 184 24.00 17.54 5.34
C ILE A 184 24.55 16.47 4.40
N GLU A 185 25.32 15.50 4.89
CA GLU A 185 25.90 14.44 4.04
C GLU A 185 24.83 13.46 3.54
N ASP A 186 23.67 13.39 4.21
CA ASP A 186 22.49 12.67 3.74
C ASP A 186 21.60 13.54 2.83
N GLY A 187 22.03 14.76 2.50
CA GLY A 187 21.33 15.69 1.61
C GLY A 187 20.16 16.44 2.25
N ILE A 188 19.97 16.28 3.56
CA ILE A 188 18.95 16.97 4.35
C ILE A 188 19.54 18.30 4.83
N LEU A 189 19.00 19.39 4.33
CA LEU A 189 19.46 20.75 4.60
C LEU A 189 18.48 21.50 5.51
N ASP A 190 18.97 22.59 6.11
CA ASP A 190 18.13 23.51 6.87
C ASP A 190 16.98 24.04 6.00
N GLY A 191 15.78 24.07 6.58
CA GLY A 191 14.57 24.53 5.91
C GLY A 191 13.83 23.49 5.06
N ASP A 192 14.42 22.32 4.82
CA ASP A 192 13.76 21.21 4.10
C ASP A 192 12.49 20.73 4.83
N LEU A 193 11.55 20.16 4.07
CA LEU A 193 10.40 19.45 4.62
C LEU A 193 10.65 17.94 4.51
N VAL A 194 10.81 17.28 5.65
CA VAL A 194 11.01 15.82 5.71
C VAL A 194 9.69 15.11 5.99
N GLY A 195 9.39 14.08 5.20
CA GLY A 195 8.24 13.23 5.39
C GLY A 195 8.55 12.15 6.42
N VAL A 196 7.68 12.00 7.41
CA VAL A 196 7.85 11.09 8.54
C VAL A 196 6.70 10.10 8.55
N HIS A 197 7.04 8.81 8.59
CA HIS A 197 6.08 7.74 8.87
C HIS A 197 6.16 7.35 10.34
N ARG A 198 5.04 7.43 11.04
CA ARG A 198 4.91 7.09 12.46
C ARG A 198 5.24 5.63 12.68
N ASN A 199 6.35 5.40 13.34
CA ASN A 199 6.77 4.08 13.74
C ASN A 199 7.63 4.20 14.99
N PRO A 200 7.20 3.64 16.14
CA PRO A 200 7.97 3.68 17.37
C PRO A 200 9.22 2.78 17.32
N GLU A 201 9.34 1.92 16.32
CA GLU A 201 10.49 1.05 16.10
C GLU A 201 11.31 1.51 14.90
N ALA A 202 12.63 1.50 15.06
CA ALA A 202 13.57 1.82 13.99
C ALA A 202 14.64 0.73 13.86
N LEU A 203 15.08 0.51 12.62
CA LEU A 203 16.18 -0.39 12.28
C LEU A 203 17.49 0.39 12.22
N ASN A 204 18.60 -0.30 12.52
CA ASN A 204 19.93 0.30 12.42
C ASN A 204 20.19 0.86 11.02
N GLY A 205 20.75 2.07 10.99
CA GLY A 205 21.05 2.81 9.77
C GLY A 205 19.89 3.63 9.22
N GLN A 206 18.66 3.47 9.71
CA GLN A 206 17.53 4.31 9.27
C GLN A 206 17.69 5.74 9.78
N ILE A 207 17.25 6.72 8.99
CA ILE A 207 17.09 8.10 9.45
C ILE A 207 15.77 8.17 10.21
N VAL A 208 15.82 8.65 11.45
CA VAL A 208 14.67 8.70 12.36
C VAL A 208 14.45 10.13 12.84
N VAL A 209 13.19 10.41 13.16
CA VAL A 209 12.81 11.52 14.02
C VAL A 209 12.68 10.96 15.42
N ALA A 210 13.54 11.43 16.32
CA ALA A 210 13.55 11.01 17.70
C ALA A 210 13.30 12.21 18.60
N ARG A 211 12.56 11.99 19.70
CA ARG A 211 12.44 12.91 20.81
C ARG A 211 13.36 12.43 21.92
N LEU A 212 14.32 13.25 22.30
CA LEU A 212 15.28 12.99 23.38
C LEU A 212 15.14 14.08 24.43
N ASP A 213 14.79 13.72 25.67
CA ASP A 213 14.56 14.65 26.79
C ASP A 213 13.58 15.80 26.44
N GLY A 214 12.61 15.51 25.57
CA GLY A 214 11.62 16.46 25.09
C GLY A 214 12.00 17.24 23.83
N GLU A 215 13.26 17.17 23.37
CA GLU A 215 13.72 17.84 22.15
C GLU A 215 13.63 16.92 20.93
N VAL A 216 13.12 17.43 19.81
CA VAL A 216 13.01 16.66 18.56
C VAL A 216 14.29 16.80 17.73
N THR A 217 14.83 15.68 17.29
CA THR A 217 16.05 15.63 16.46
C THR A 217 15.92 14.64 15.31
N ILE A 218 16.63 14.92 14.21
CA ILE A 218 16.73 14.03 13.05
C ILE A 218 18.15 13.48 13.00
N LYS A 219 18.29 12.15 13.08
CA LYS A 219 19.59 11.46 13.12
C LYS A 219 19.48 10.08 12.50
N ARG A 220 20.62 9.44 12.19
CA ARG A 220 20.63 8.00 11.92
C ARG A 220 20.58 7.22 13.23
N PHE A 221 19.68 6.25 13.28
CA PHE A 221 19.52 5.37 14.41
C PHE A 221 20.52 4.22 14.38
N GLU A 222 21.22 3.98 15.48
CA GLU A 222 22.05 2.80 15.70
C GLU A 222 21.77 2.26 17.10
N ARG A 223 21.49 0.96 17.22
CA ARG A 223 21.31 0.26 18.48
C ARG A 223 22.18 -0.99 18.52
N ASN A 224 23.02 -1.08 19.54
CA ASN A 224 23.87 -2.23 19.82
C ASN A 224 23.55 -2.74 21.23
N GLY A 225 22.68 -3.75 21.32
CA GLY A 225 22.13 -4.21 22.60
C GLY A 225 21.29 -3.12 23.27
N ASP A 226 21.72 -2.69 24.45
CA ASP A 226 21.04 -1.65 25.23
C ASP A 226 21.56 -0.24 24.94
N VAL A 227 22.66 -0.11 24.19
CA VAL A 227 23.21 1.19 23.83
C VAL A 227 22.55 1.69 22.56
N VAL A 228 21.89 2.84 22.65
CA VAL A 228 21.32 3.56 21.51
C VAL A 228 22.19 4.78 21.19
N ARG A 229 22.43 4.99 19.90
CA ARG A 229 23.21 6.11 19.36
C ARG A 229 22.42 6.79 18.26
N LEU A 230 22.41 8.12 18.31
CA LEU A 230 21.83 8.97 17.28
C LEU A 230 22.98 9.66 16.56
N LEU A 231 23.25 9.19 15.34
CA LEU A 231 24.42 9.58 14.56
C LEU A 231 24.08 10.77 13.65
N PRO A 232 24.78 11.91 13.76
CA PRO A 232 24.69 12.96 12.77
C PRO A 232 25.38 12.52 11.47
N ARG A 233 25.01 13.16 10.37
CA ARG A 233 25.68 13.06 9.07
C ARG A 233 26.25 14.43 8.69
N ASN A 234 27.04 14.96 9.61
CA ASN A 234 27.82 16.18 9.49
C ASN A 234 29.05 16.04 10.42
N PRO A 235 30.29 16.10 9.90
CA PRO A 235 31.51 15.93 10.69
C PRO A 235 31.70 16.96 11.81
N ALA A 236 31.01 18.10 11.75
CA ALA A 236 31.04 19.11 12.80
C ALA A 236 30.29 18.69 14.08
N TYR A 237 29.49 17.62 14.02
CA TYR A 237 28.65 17.16 15.13
C TYR A 237 29.12 15.79 15.63
N GLN A 238 29.11 15.61 16.96
CA GLN A 238 29.42 14.33 17.57
C GLN A 238 28.18 13.43 17.66
N PRO A 239 28.34 12.09 17.57
CA PRO A 239 27.28 11.14 17.89
C PRO A 239 26.70 11.36 19.29
N ILE A 240 25.37 11.36 19.39
CA ILE A 240 24.69 11.39 20.68
C ILE A 240 24.55 9.95 21.16
N ILE A 241 25.08 9.65 22.33
CA ILE A 241 24.91 8.35 23.01
C ILE A 241 23.80 8.55 24.03
N VAL A 242 22.73 7.76 23.91
CA VAL A 242 21.57 7.89 24.81
C VAL A 242 21.86 7.13 26.09
N GLU A 243 21.85 7.84 27.21
CA GLU A 243 22.03 7.26 28.53
C GLU A 243 20.73 6.61 29.05
N ALA A 244 20.84 5.65 29.97
CA ALA A 244 19.71 4.87 30.47
C ALA A 244 18.66 5.69 31.25
N ASN A 245 19.02 6.89 31.70
CA ASN A 245 18.16 7.82 32.42
C ASN A 245 17.46 8.85 31.52
N GLN A 246 17.81 8.91 30.22
CA GLN A 246 17.22 9.86 29.29
C GLN A 246 15.92 9.32 28.69
N ASP A 247 14.95 10.22 28.47
CA ASP A 247 13.69 9.86 27.80
C ASP A 247 13.89 9.90 26.28
N LEU A 248 14.04 8.72 25.67
CA LEU A 248 14.10 8.55 24.23
C LEU A 248 12.80 7.93 23.70
N ALA A 249 12.15 8.65 22.78
CA ALA A 249 11.06 8.13 21.97
C ALA A 249 11.39 8.26 20.48
N ILE A 250 11.17 7.20 19.70
CA ILE A 250 11.18 7.29 18.24
C ILE A 250 9.79 7.73 17.80
N GLU A 251 9.72 8.89 17.16
CA GLU A 251 8.46 9.49 16.70
C GLU A 251 8.12 9.03 15.27
N GLY A 252 9.13 8.63 14.50
CA GLY A 252 8.95 7.98 13.22
C GLY A 252 10.22 7.83 12.40
N VAL A 253 10.05 7.24 11.22
CA VAL A 253 11.11 6.95 10.26
C VAL A 253 10.97 7.88 9.05
N PHE A 254 12.11 8.40 8.58
CA PHE A 254 12.19 9.23 7.38
C PHE A 254 11.73 8.47 6.13
N CYS A 255 10.89 9.10 5.33
CA CYS A 255 10.32 8.48 4.12
C CYS A 255 10.64 9.22 2.83
N GLY A 256 11.11 10.46 2.90
CA GLY A 256 11.48 11.30 1.76
C GLY A 256 11.56 12.77 2.18
N LEU A 257 11.96 13.63 1.24
CA LEU A 257 12.12 15.06 1.47
C LEU A 257 11.54 15.88 0.33
N VAL A 258 11.06 17.07 0.66
CA VAL A 258 10.62 18.10 -0.29
C VAL A 258 11.39 19.37 0.00
N ARG A 259 12.04 19.92 -1.02
CA ARG A 259 12.72 21.22 -0.95
C ARG A 259 11.92 22.24 -1.76
N GLN A 260 11.45 23.28 -1.08
CA GLN A 260 10.85 24.44 -1.73
C GLN A 260 12.01 25.33 -2.19
N GLY A 261 12.16 25.46 -3.51
CA GLY A 261 13.16 26.33 -4.14
C GLY A 261 12.73 27.79 -4.16
#